data_AF-A0AAN6TYP3-F1
#
_entry.id   AF-A0AAN6TYP3-F1
#
_cell.length_a   1.000
_cell.length_b   1.000
_cell.length_c   1.000
_cell.angle_alpha   90.00
_cell.angle_beta   90.00
_cell.angle_gamma   90.00
#
_symmetry.space_group_name_H-M   'P 1'
#
loop_
_entity.id
_entity.type
_entity.pdbx_description
1 polymer ?
#
loop_
_entity_poly.entity_id
_entity_poly.type
_entity_poly.pdbx_seq_one_letter_code
_entity_poly.pdbx_strand_id
1 'polypeptide(L)'
;MSSQHSGPVLPLKWSPEPFNELIRSLCVKCGIAFEDIPTLDDPDLPRPAFAVVLAIPTNPSYKARKKRSRVLGADLGIQTAYMKVATNGAPAVPVGLENEVAYHSICLVRSIKDEFLYKLDGVSKGPFRLGKVDLGKGGDILTQKTVFLIKRYISRDQGRNAPRLMGTCEPWGKG
;
A
#
# COMPACT_ATOMS: atom_id res chain seq x y z
N MET A 1 -12.89 13.92 30.36
CA MET A 1 -12.49 12.54 30.01
C MET A 1 -13.18 12.19 28.70
N SER A 2 -12.55 12.43 27.55
CA SER A 2 -13.18 12.22 26.25
C SER A 2 -12.96 10.77 25.80
N SER A 3 -14.06 10.02 25.74
CA SER A 3 -14.11 8.62 25.34
C SER A 3 -13.54 8.45 23.92
N GLN A 4 -12.37 7.83 23.81
CA GLN A 4 -11.79 7.39 22.54
C GLN A 4 -12.65 6.26 21.98
N HIS A 5 -13.47 6.57 20.97
CA HIS A 5 -14.26 5.58 20.27
C HIS A 5 -13.34 4.76 19.34
N SER A 6 -12.69 3.74 19.87
CA SER A 6 -11.92 2.76 19.09
C SER A 6 -12.86 1.67 18.55
N GLY A 7 -13.77 2.04 17.66
CA GLY A 7 -14.52 1.06 16.87
C GLY A 7 -13.60 0.35 15.86
N PRO A 8 -13.99 -0.83 15.35
CA PRO A 8 -13.23 -1.52 14.31
C PRO A 8 -13.16 -0.64 13.04
N VAL A 9 -11.94 -0.36 12.58
CA VAL A 9 -11.69 0.33 11.31
C VAL A 9 -12.01 -0.63 10.17
N LEU A 10 -12.96 -0.25 9.31
CA LEU A 10 -13.37 -1.04 8.15
C LEU A 10 -12.24 -1.13 7.14
N PRO A 11 -11.83 -2.32 6.66
CA PRO A 11 -10.80 -2.39 5.63
C PRO A 11 -11.31 -1.77 4.32
N LEU A 12 -10.46 -0.97 3.67
CA LEU A 12 -10.73 -0.54 2.30
C LEU A 12 -10.73 -1.74 1.36
N LYS A 13 -11.69 -1.75 0.44
CA LYS A 13 -11.66 -2.67 -0.70
C LYS A 13 -10.33 -2.48 -1.46
N TRP A 14 -9.63 -3.58 -1.72
CA TRP A 14 -8.36 -3.56 -2.44
C TRP A 14 -8.59 -3.42 -3.95
N SER A 15 -8.79 -2.19 -4.42
CA SER A 15 -8.82 -1.80 -5.83
C SER A 15 -8.39 -0.32 -5.98
N PRO A 16 -8.03 0.13 -7.20
CA PRO A 16 -7.55 1.49 -7.43
C PRO A 16 -8.54 2.60 -7.01
N GLU A 17 -9.84 2.38 -7.18
CA GLU A 17 -10.89 3.40 -7.00
C GLU A 17 -10.94 3.98 -5.58
N PRO A 18 -11.11 3.19 -4.49
CA PRO A 18 -11.12 3.73 -3.13
C PRO A 18 -9.78 4.35 -2.74
N PHE A 19 -8.64 3.79 -3.19
CA PHE A 19 -7.34 4.38 -2.90
C PHE A 19 -7.16 5.75 -3.56
N ASN A 20 -7.63 5.89 -4.80
CA ASN A 20 -7.68 7.15 -5.53
C ASN A 20 -8.62 8.19 -4.89
N GLU A 21 -9.78 7.77 -4.40
CA GLU A 21 -10.70 8.65 -3.66
C GLU A 21 -10.08 9.13 -2.34
N LEU A 22 -9.36 8.24 -1.65
CA LEU A 22 -8.70 8.56 -0.39
C LEU A 22 -7.60 9.61 -0.57
N ILE A 23 -6.67 9.43 -1.52
CA ILE A 23 -5.57 10.39 -1.70
C ILE A 23 -6.07 11.76 -2.18
N ARG A 24 -7.15 11.80 -2.96
CA ARG A 24 -7.81 13.06 -3.34
C ARG A 24 -8.43 13.75 -2.13
N SER A 25 -9.07 12.98 -1.24
CA SER A 25 -9.65 13.49 0.01
C SER A 25 -8.58 14.00 0.99
N LEU A 26 -7.36 13.46 0.91
CA LEU A 26 -6.20 13.91 1.70
C LEU A 26 -5.42 15.05 1.04
N CYS A 27 -5.97 15.69 0.00
CA CYS A 27 -5.37 16.81 -0.72
C CYS A 27 -3.98 16.52 -1.32
N VAL A 28 -3.68 15.26 -1.67
CA VAL A 28 -2.50 14.94 -2.47
C VAL A 28 -2.67 15.56 -3.86
N LYS A 29 -1.63 16.24 -4.38
CA LYS A 29 -1.66 16.97 -5.66
C LYS A 29 -2.25 16.12 -6.80
N CYS A 30 -3.05 16.77 -7.65
CA CYS A 30 -3.48 16.22 -8.95
C CYS A 30 -2.24 15.82 -9.75
N GLY A 31 -2.10 14.53 -10.06
CA GLY A 31 -0.92 14.01 -10.77
C GLY A 31 -0.40 12.67 -10.27
N ILE A 32 -0.99 12.09 -9.22
CA ILE A 32 -0.71 10.72 -8.79
C ILE A 32 -2.03 9.95 -8.69
N ALA A 33 -2.06 8.74 -9.26
CA ALA A 33 -3.15 7.80 -9.14
C ALA A 33 -2.60 6.40 -8.80
N PHE A 34 -3.39 5.62 -8.09
CA PHE A 34 -3.22 4.18 -7.96
C PHE A 34 -3.73 3.49 -9.23
N GLU A 35 -2.96 2.50 -9.69
CA GLU A 35 -3.32 1.57 -10.74
C GLU A 35 -2.97 0.14 -10.32
N ASP A 36 -3.74 -0.84 -10.78
CA ASP A 36 -3.47 -2.25 -10.48
C ASP A 36 -2.24 -2.74 -11.26
N ILE A 37 -1.43 -3.56 -10.60
CA ILE A 37 -0.32 -4.28 -11.23
C ILE A 37 -0.68 -5.77 -11.19
N PRO A 38 -1.15 -6.37 -12.30
CA PRO A 38 -1.56 -7.77 -12.31
C PRO A 38 -0.36 -8.70 -12.13
N THR A 39 0.77 -8.36 -12.77
CA THR A 39 2.03 -9.08 -12.65
C THR A 39 3.21 -8.14 -12.87
N LEU A 40 4.33 -8.41 -12.20
CA LEU A 40 5.59 -7.70 -12.41
C LEU A 40 6.37 -8.23 -13.63
N ASP A 41 5.83 -9.22 -14.35
CA ASP A 41 6.35 -9.70 -15.63
C ASP A 41 5.70 -9.00 -16.84
N ASP A 42 4.71 -8.15 -16.59
CA ASP A 42 4.04 -7.39 -17.65
C ASP A 42 5.04 -6.38 -18.26
N PRO A 43 5.19 -6.33 -19.60
CA PRO A 43 5.97 -5.28 -20.23
C PRO A 43 5.32 -3.89 -20.09
N ASP A 44 3.98 -3.84 -19.99
CA ASP A 44 3.19 -2.61 -19.99
C ASP A 44 2.78 -2.19 -18.56
N LEU A 45 3.78 -2.15 -17.67
CA LEU A 45 3.59 -1.67 -16.30
C LEU A 45 3.20 -0.18 -16.27
N PRO A 46 2.38 0.24 -15.29
CA PRO A 46 2.00 1.64 -15.12
C PRO A 46 3.24 2.47 -14.81
N ARG A 47 3.56 3.43 -15.69
CA ARG A 47 4.82 4.20 -15.66
C ARG A 47 4.58 5.69 -15.94
N PRO A 48 5.38 6.59 -15.34
CA PRO A 48 6.38 6.32 -14.31
C PRO A 48 5.70 5.90 -12.99
N ALA A 49 6.22 4.86 -12.33
CA ALA A 49 5.74 4.47 -11.01
C ALA A 49 6.60 5.12 -9.92
N PHE A 50 6.00 5.63 -8.86
CA PHE A 50 6.70 6.27 -7.73
C PHE A 50 6.74 5.40 -6.48
N ALA A 51 5.71 4.58 -6.28
CA ALA A 51 5.61 3.61 -5.19
C ALA A 51 4.84 2.37 -5.64
N VAL A 52 5.16 1.22 -5.05
CA VAL A 52 4.39 -0.02 -5.19
C VAL A 52 3.85 -0.43 -3.83
N VAL A 53 2.55 -0.69 -3.73
CA VAL A 53 1.89 -1.16 -2.51
C VAL A 53 1.52 -2.62 -2.66
N LEU A 54 1.86 -3.44 -1.66
CA LEU A 54 1.59 -4.87 -1.62
C LEU A 54 0.53 -5.15 -0.56
N ALA A 55 -0.55 -5.83 -0.93
CA ALA A 55 -1.43 -6.51 0.01
C ALA A 55 -0.95 -7.94 0.20
N ILE A 56 -0.42 -8.21 1.39
CA ILE A 56 0.14 -9.48 1.79
C ILE A 56 -0.90 -10.25 2.62
N PRO A 57 -1.27 -11.49 2.27
CA PRO A 57 -2.10 -12.34 3.12
C PRO A 57 -1.43 -12.54 4.49
N THR A 58 -2.12 -12.21 5.59
CA THR A 58 -1.54 -12.46 6.92
C THR A 58 -1.66 -13.93 7.28
N ASN A 59 -0.53 -14.56 7.60
CA ASN A 59 -0.49 -15.87 8.25
C ASN A 59 -0.41 -15.67 9.78
N PRO A 60 -0.62 -16.73 10.59
CA PRO A 60 -0.52 -16.64 12.05
C PRO A 60 0.81 -16.05 12.54
N SER A 61 1.93 -16.35 11.86
CA SER A 61 3.26 -15.80 12.16
C SER A 61 3.31 -14.27 11.99
N TYR A 62 2.54 -13.72 11.04
CA TYR A 62 2.39 -12.28 10.86
C TYR A 62 1.55 -11.64 11.97
N LYS A 63 0.43 -12.28 12.36
CA LYS A 63 -0.44 -11.82 13.45
C LYS A 63 0.34 -11.65 14.78
N ALA A 64 1.29 -12.55 15.06
CA ALA A 64 2.13 -12.49 16.27
C ALA A 64 3.06 -11.26 16.34
N ARG A 65 3.41 -10.66 15.19
CA ARG A 65 4.28 -9.46 15.12
C ARG A 65 3.51 -8.15 15.16
N LYS A 66 2.18 -8.19 15.04
CA LYS A 66 1.32 -7.00 14.93
C LYS A 66 1.16 -6.30 16.27
N LYS A 67 2.06 -5.36 16.59
CA LYS A 67 1.72 -4.24 17.48
C LYS A 67 1.09 -3.14 16.64
N ARG A 68 -0.20 -2.83 16.86
CA ARG A 68 -0.87 -1.72 16.18
C ARG A 68 -0.10 -0.42 16.47
N SER A 69 0.38 0.26 15.43
CA SER A 69 0.85 1.64 15.54
C SER A 69 -0.32 2.51 15.98
N ARG A 70 -0.21 3.15 17.16
CA ARG A 70 -1.27 4.00 17.74
C ARG A 70 -1.35 5.39 17.11
N VAL A 71 -0.35 5.78 16.30
CA VAL A 71 -0.12 7.19 15.95
C VAL A 71 -1.04 7.67 14.83
N LEU A 72 -1.22 6.90 13.75
CA LEU A 72 -2.09 7.32 12.63
C LEU A 72 -3.59 7.23 12.95
N GLY A 73 -3.97 6.38 13.91
CA GLY A 73 -5.37 6.28 14.36
C GLY A 73 -5.83 7.47 15.22
N ALA A 74 -4.94 8.41 15.55
CA ALA A 74 -5.26 9.58 16.36
C ALA A 74 -5.56 10.85 15.54
N ASP A 75 -5.26 10.86 14.24
CA ASP A 75 -5.56 11.99 13.36
C ASP A 75 -7.00 11.90 12.87
N LEU A 76 -7.84 12.82 13.34
CA LEU A 76 -9.27 12.84 13.02
C LEU A 76 -9.53 13.13 11.53
N GLY A 77 -8.67 13.90 10.86
CA GLY A 77 -8.81 14.21 9.44
C GLY A 77 -8.55 12.98 8.57
N ILE A 78 -7.46 12.26 8.84
CA ILE A 78 -7.12 11.00 8.16
C ILE A 78 -8.19 9.95 8.44
N GLN A 79 -8.62 9.81 9.70
CA GLN A 79 -9.65 8.86 10.08
C GLN A 79 -10.98 9.17 9.38
N THR A 80 -11.38 10.44 9.30
CA THR A 80 -12.62 10.86 8.64
C THR A 80 -12.58 10.59 7.14
N ALA A 81 -11.49 10.97 6.47
CA ALA A 81 -11.31 10.69 5.04
C ALA A 81 -11.32 9.19 4.76
N TYR A 82 -10.61 8.39 5.58
CA TYR A 82 -10.58 6.94 5.47
C TYR A 82 -11.97 6.33 5.65
N MET A 83 -12.67 6.68 6.74
CA MET A 83 -13.99 6.12 7.04
C MET A 83 -15.01 6.48 5.97
N LYS A 84 -14.98 7.72 5.45
CA LYS A 84 -15.83 8.15 4.34
C LYS A 84 -15.69 7.20 3.15
N VAL A 85 -14.46 6.96 2.69
CA VAL A 85 -14.20 6.07 1.55
C VAL A 85 -14.53 4.61 1.87
N ALA A 86 -14.18 4.13 3.07
CA ALA A 86 -14.46 2.75 3.47
C ALA A 86 -15.96 2.45 3.55
N THR A 87 -16.79 3.44 3.87
CA THR A 87 -18.25 3.30 3.87
C THR A 87 -18.88 3.52 2.49
N ASN A 88 -18.17 4.17 1.56
CA ASN A 88 -18.66 4.42 0.20
C ASN A 88 -18.52 3.13 -0.63
N GLY A 89 -19.61 2.36 -0.74
CA GLY A 89 -19.67 1.16 -1.58
C GLY A 89 -19.42 -0.18 -0.86
N ALA A 90 -19.29 -0.19 0.48
CA ALA A 90 -19.31 -1.43 1.24
C ALA A 90 -20.76 -1.88 1.50
N PRO A 91 -21.15 -3.14 1.23
CA PRO A 91 -22.31 -3.70 1.91
C PRO A 91 -22.04 -3.66 3.43
N ALA A 92 -23.08 -3.46 4.25
CA ALA A 92 -22.96 -3.51 5.70
C ALA A 92 -22.15 -4.75 6.10
N VAL A 93 -21.03 -4.56 6.82
CA VAL A 93 -20.17 -5.66 7.25
C VAL A 93 -21.04 -6.72 7.93
N PRO A 94 -21.13 -7.94 7.39
CA PRO A 94 -21.83 -9.01 8.09
C PRO A 94 -21.17 -9.22 9.44
N VAL A 95 -21.97 -9.17 10.51
CA VAL A 95 -21.53 -9.48 11.86
C VAL A 95 -20.95 -10.90 11.84
N GLY A 96 -19.65 -11.08 12.12
CA GLY A 96 -18.98 -12.40 12.16
C GLY A 96 -17.75 -12.61 11.26
N LEU A 97 -17.15 -11.57 10.66
CA LEU A 97 -15.97 -11.69 9.77
C LEU A 97 -14.61 -11.89 10.48
N GLU A 98 -14.57 -12.61 11.59
CA GLU A 98 -13.32 -12.98 12.27
C GLU A 98 -12.43 -13.95 11.47
N ASN A 99 -12.99 -14.53 10.40
CA ASN A 99 -12.35 -15.51 9.53
C ASN A 99 -11.92 -14.98 8.15
N GLU A 100 -12.11 -13.69 7.86
CA GLU A 100 -11.60 -13.11 6.61
C GLU A 100 -10.06 -13.05 6.66
N VAL A 101 -9.41 -13.42 5.55
CA VAL A 101 -7.94 -13.32 5.43
C VAL A 101 -7.57 -11.86 5.60
N ALA A 102 -7.12 -11.47 6.78
CA ALA A 102 -6.62 -10.13 7.01
C ALA A 102 -5.43 -9.92 6.07
N TYR A 103 -5.49 -8.89 5.23
CA TYR A 103 -4.35 -8.46 4.44
C TYR A 103 -3.55 -7.44 5.24
N HIS A 104 -2.22 -7.50 5.09
CA HIS A 104 -1.32 -6.49 5.58
C HIS A 104 -0.73 -5.70 4.42
N SER A 105 -0.82 -4.38 4.51
CA SER A 105 -0.30 -3.50 3.47
C SER A 105 1.12 -3.06 3.80
N ILE A 106 2.04 -3.24 2.85
CA ILE A 106 3.35 -2.60 2.87
C ILE A 106 3.51 -1.71 1.65
N CYS A 107 4.35 -0.68 1.78
CA CYS A 107 4.67 0.22 0.68
C CYS A 107 6.17 0.13 0.38
N LEU A 108 6.51 -0.02 -0.89
CA LEU A 108 7.87 0.03 -1.40
C LEU A 108 8.06 1.36 -2.11
N VAL A 109 9.01 2.14 -1.62
CA VAL A 109 9.30 3.50 -2.12
C VAL A 109 10.78 3.66 -2.35
N ARG A 110 11.16 4.46 -3.33
CA ARG A 110 12.53 4.95 -3.44
C ARG A 110 12.73 6.15 -2.54
N SER A 111 13.91 6.26 -1.93
CA SER A 111 14.39 7.50 -1.35
C SER A 111 15.10 8.36 -2.40
N ILE A 112 14.67 9.62 -2.51
CA ILE A 112 15.30 10.63 -3.38
C ILE A 112 16.71 11.05 -2.90
N LYS A 113 17.08 10.72 -1.66
CA LYS A 113 18.34 11.17 -1.04
C LYS A 113 19.53 10.25 -1.31
N ASP A 114 19.29 8.94 -1.37
CA ASP A 114 20.35 7.93 -1.34
C ASP A 114 20.18 6.81 -2.38
N GLU A 115 19.13 6.88 -3.21
CA GLU A 115 18.88 5.93 -4.29
C GLU A 115 18.66 4.48 -3.84
N PHE A 116 18.13 4.32 -2.62
CA PHE A 116 17.73 3.02 -2.11
C PHE A 116 16.23 2.81 -2.20
N LEU A 117 15.84 1.55 -2.40
CA LEU A 117 14.49 1.07 -2.18
C LEU A 117 14.29 0.80 -0.69
N TYR A 118 13.22 1.36 -0.15
CA TYR A 118 12.80 1.17 1.23
C TYR A 118 11.46 0.47 1.29
N LYS A 119 11.34 -0.46 2.24
CA LYS A 119 10.06 -1.02 2.68
C LYS A 119 9.54 -0.22 3.86
N LEU A 120 8.36 0.33 3.71
CA LEU A 120 7.55 0.95 4.76
C LEU A 120 6.50 -0.06 5.20
N ASP A 121 6.56 -0.43 6.47
CA ASP A 121 5.68 -1.44 7.07
C ASP A 121 5.16 -0.89 8.40
N GLY A 122 3.83 -0.75 8.52
CA GLY A 122 3.17 -0.09 9.65
C GLY A 122 3.36 -0.78 11.02
N VAL A 123 3.90 -2.00 11.05
CA VAL A 123 4.27 -2.70 12.30
C VAL A 123 5.77 -2.67 12.60
N SER A 124 6.58 -2.14 11.69
CA SER A 124 8.02 -2.03 11.85
C SER A 124 8.41 -0.76 12.63
N LYS A 125 9.60 -0.75 13.23
CA LYS A 125 10.13 0.42 13.97
C LYS A 125 10.65 1.55 13.07
N GLY A 126 10.62 1.37 11.75
CA GLY A 126 11.09 2.35 10.77
C GLY A 126 11.23 1.73 9.38
N PRO A 127 11.65 2.53 8.38
CA PRO A 127 11.91 2.06 7.02
C PRO A 127 13.00 0.99 6.99
N PHE A 128 12.78 -0.08 6.23
CA PHE A 128 13.77 -1.12 6.02
C PHE A 128 14.42 -0.98 4.64
N ARG A 129 15.75 -0.83 4.59
CA ARG A 129 16.50 -0.65 3.34
C ARG A 129 16.65 -1.99 2.61
N LEU A 130 16.05 -2.12 1.42
CA LEU A 130 16.07 -3.36 0.63
C LEU A 130 17.31 -3.47 -0.27
N GLY A 131 17.73 -2.36 -0.87
CA GLY A 131 18.86 -2.38 -1.80
C GLY A 131 18.93 -1.12 -2.67
N LYS A 132 20.07 -0.94 -3.33
CA LYS A 132 20.29 0.18 -4.24
C LYS A 132 19.50 -0.06 -5.53
N VAL A 133 18.87 0.98 -6.06
CA VAL A 133 18.08 0.93 -7.29
C VAL A 133 18.57 1.96 -8.29
N ASP A 134 18.36 1.68 -9.57
CA ASP A 134 18.59 2.64 -10.64
C ASP A 134 17.24 3.25 -11.00
N LEU A 135 17.22 4.55 -11.30
CA LEU A 135 16.01 5.25 -11.72
C LEU A 135 15.81 5.16 -13.22
N GLY A 136 14.57 4.86 -13.62
CA GLY A 136 14.12 5.14 -14.98
C GLY A 136 13.95 6.65 -15.19
N LYS A 137 13.69 7.04 -16.44
CA LYS A 137 13.31 8.42 -16.75
C LYS A 137 12.10 8.84 -15.90
N GLY A 138 12.07 10.08 -15.42
CA GLY A 138 10.96 10.61 -14.61
C GLY A 138 10.87 10.06 -13.19
N GLY A 139 11.90 9.36 -12.68
CA GLY A 139 11.87 8.81 -11.33
C GLY A 139 11.13 7.47 -11.21
N ASP A 140 10.88 6.80 -12.34
CA ASP A 140 10.24 5.49 -12.38
C ASP A 140 11.00 4.46 -11.53
N ILE A 141 10.30 3.88 -10.56
CA ILE A 141 10.83 2.83 -9.69
C ILE A 141 10.70 1.45 -10.32
N LEU A 142 9.85 1.23 -11.32
CA LEU A 142 9.66 -0.09 -11.94
C LEU A 142 10.75 -0.40 -12.99
N THR A 143 12.01 -0.07 -12.69
CA THR A 143 13.16 -0.53 -13.48
C THR A 143 13.40 -2.02 -13.31
N GLN A 144 14.09 -2.65 -14.25
CA GLN A 144 14.38 -4.09 -14.24
C GLN A 144 15.06 -4.53 -12.92
N LYS A 145 16.00 -3.71 -12.41
CA LYS A 145 16.69 -3.97 -11.14
C LYS A 145 15.76 -3.89 -9.93
N THR A 146 14.89 -2.90 -9.88
CA THR A 146 13.93 -2.76 -8.78
C THR A 146 12.88 -3.87 -8.83
N VAL A 147 12.34 -4.19 -10.00
CA VAL A 147 11.41 -5.31 -10.19
C VAL A 147 12.04 -6.61 -9.71
N PHE A 148 13.31 -6.85 -10.03
CA PHE A 148 14.05 -8.01 -9.50
C PHE A 148 14.13 -8.01 -7.96
N LEU A 149 14.41 -6.88 -7.32
CA LEU A 149 14.44 -6.77 -5.87
C LEU A 149 13.06 -7.01 -5.23
N ILE A 150 11.98 -6.49 -5.85
CA ILE A 150 10.61 -6.70 -5.40
C ILE A 150 10.24 -8.18 -5.50
N LYS A 151 10.51 -8.81 -6.65
CA LYS A 151 10.29 -10.27 -6.84
C LYS A 151 11.06 -11.08 -5.81
N ARG A 152 12.34 -10.78 -5.60
CA ARG A 152 13.18 -11.45 -4.58
C ARG A 152 12.63 -11.28 -3.17
N TYR A 153 12.09 -10.11 -2.83
CA TYR A 153 11.42 -9.87 -1.55
C TYR A 153 10.17 -10.75 -1.41
N ILE A 154 9.31 -10.77 -2.44
CA ILE A 154 8.08 -11.58 -2.46
C ILE A 154 8.42 -13.07 -2.29
N SER A 155 9.36 -13.59 -3.07
CA SER A 155 9.73 -15.01 -3.04
C SER A 155 10.33 -15.46 -1.70
N ARG A 156 11.08 -14.59 -1.02
CA ARG A 156 11.74 -14.92 0.26
C ARG A 156 10.81 -14.83 1.45
N ASP A 157 9.96 -13.80 1.48
CA ASP A 157 9.21 -13.45 2.69
C ASP A 157 7.76 -13.96 2.67
N GLN A 158 7.19 -14.30 1.50
CA GLN A 158 5.74 -14.57 1.35
C GLN A 158 5.35 -16.01 1.00
N GLY A 159 6.30 -16.91 0.75
CA GLY A 159 5.99 -18.30 0.39
C GLY A 159 5.15 -18.41 -0.90
N ARG A 160 4.26 -19.42 -1.00
CA ARG A 160 3.48 -19.71 -2.23
C ARG A 160 2.33 -18.73 -2.53
N ASN A 161 2.02 -17.78 -1.65
CA ASN A 161 0.92 -16.85 -1.88
C ASN A 161 1.42 -15.53 -2.47
N ALA A 162 1.13 -15.29 -3.75
CA ALA A 162 1.46 -14.04 -4.41
C ALA A 162 0.66 -12.87 -3.81
N PRO A 163 1.30 -11.73 -3.49
CA PRO A 163 0.60 -10.53 -3.01
C PRO A 163 -0.16 -9.86 -4.15
N ARG A 164 -1.21 -9.11 -3.81
CA ARG A 164 -1.83 -8.18 -4.76
C ARG A 164 -1.03 -6.88 -4.77
N LEU A 165 -0.86 -6.30 -5.96
CA LEU A 165 0.02 -5.16 -6.19
C LEU A 165 -0.77 -3.98 -6.77
N MET A 166 -0.47 -2.78 -6.29
CA MET A 166 -0.85 -1.53 -6.94
C MET A 166 0.38 -0.63 -7.10
N GLY A 167 0.49 0.06 -8.23
CA GLY A 167 1.46 1.11 -8.47
C GLY A 167 0.85 2.49 -8.25
N THR A 168 1.65 3.46 -7.84
CA THR A 168 1.27 4.88 -7.94
C THR A 168 1.99 5.49 -9.13
N CYS A 169 1.25 6.05 -10.08
CA CYS A 169 1.77 6.61 -11.32
C CYS A 169 1.09 7.94 -11.66
N GLU A 170 1.65 8.67 -12.63
CA GLU A 170 0.91 9.76 -13.25
C GLU A 170 -0.29 9.20 -14.02
N PRO A 171 -1.49 9.81 -13.90
CA PRO A 171 -2.69 9.30 -14.55
C PRO A 171 -2.50 9.25 -16.07
N TRP A 172 -2.75 8.09 -16.67
CA TRP A 172 -2.64 7.87 -18.12
C TRP A 172 -3.52 8.87 -18.89
N GLY A 173 -2.93 9.62 -19.82
CA GLY A 173 -3.67 10.39 -20.82
C GLY A 173 -4.22 11.76 -20.40
N LYS A 174 -3.51 12.57 -19.60
CA LYS A 174 -3.75 14.02 -19.55
C LYS A 174 -2.48 14.82 -19.89
N GLY A 175 -2.11 14.74 -21.17
CA GLY A 175 -1.41 15.83 -21.87
C GLY A 175 -2.42 16.82 -22.43
#